data_AF-A0A7Y7H7C8-F1
#
_entry.id   AF-A0A7Y7H7C8-F1
#
_cell.length_a   1.000
_cell.length_b   1.000
_cell.length_c   1.000
_cell.angle_alpha   90.00
_cell.angle_beta   90.00
_cell.angle_gamma   90.00
#
_symmetry.space_group_name_H-M   'P 1'
#
loop_
_entity.id
_entity.type
_entity.pdbx_description
1 polymer ?
#
loop_
_entity_poly.entity_id
_entity_poly.type
_entity_poly.pdbx_seq_one_letter_code
_entity_poly.pdbx_strand_id
1 'polypeptide(L)'
;MNKIYDILLGNTKIGTTAFENADPPMGVVLGKISFADERFDYSFFKDYCIKNNVGFQEDIDLKLIATVNIPDLHVFDLAGLEIKGLAATISGMDDDEYLISVEGIPYPFYEDEFDHHYKSYFQRPGNH
;
A
#
# COMPACT_ATOMS: atom_id res chain seq x y z
N MET A 1 -2.75 13.48 -12.26
CA MET A 1 -3.80 12.54 -12.70
C MET A 1 -3.73 11.38 -11.73
N ASN A 2 -4.82 11.02 -11.06
CA ASN A 2 -4.80 9.95 -10.06
C ASN A 2 -4.78 8.62 -10.81
N LYS A 3 -3.59 8.03 -10.95
CA LYS A 3 -3.43 6.66 -11.45
C LYS A 3 -4.08 5.70 -10.46
N ILE A 4 -4.62 4.59 -10.98
CA ILE A 4 -5.15 3.51 -10.16
C ILE A 4 -4.24 2.31 -10.34
N TYR A 5 -3.92 1.67 -9.23
CA TYR A 5 -3.01 0.54 -9.16
C TYR A 5 -3.76 -0.70 -8.67
N ASP A 6 -3.47 -1.84 -9.28
CA ASP A 6 -3.98 -3.14 -8.88
C ASP A 6 -3.17 -3.70 -7.72
N ILE A 7 -3.85 -4.21 -6.70
CA ILE A 7 -3.23 -4.83 -5.54
C ILE A 7 -3.49 -6.33 -5.60
N LEU A 8 -2.41 -7.11 -5.61
CA LEU A 8 -2.42 -8.55 -5.63
C LEU A 8 -1.78 -9.10 -4.36
N LEU A 9 -2.44 -10.08 -3.75
CA LEU A 9 -1.87 -10.92 -2.70
C LEU A 9 -1.65 -12.32 -3.30
N GLY A 10 -0.39 -12.61 -3.61
CA GLY A 10 0.00 -13.69 -4.52
C GLY A 10 -0.64 -13.50 -5.89
N ASN A 11 -1.38 -14.52 -6.35
CA ASN A 11 -2.08 -14.45 -7.63
C ASN A 11 -3.52 -13.92 -7.52
N THR A 12 -3.94 -13.47 -6.32
CA THR A 12 -5.31 -13.01 -6.08
C THR A 12 -5.35 -11.49 -6.08
N LYS A 13 -6.08 -10.89 -7.01
CA LYS A 13 -6.39 -9.45 -6.95
C LYS A 13 -7.32 -9.20 -5.75
N ILE A 14 -6.84 -8.43 -4.78
CA ILE A 14 -7.60 -8.09 -3.56
C ILE A 14 -8.32 -6.74 -3.70
N GLY A 15 -7.82 -5.85 -4.55
CA GLY A 15 -8.42 -4.54 -4.73
C GLY A 15 -7.58 -3.60 -5.58
N THR A 16 -7.82 -2.31 -5.41
CA THR A 16 -7.07 -1.23 -6.06
C THR A 16 -6.80 -0.08 -5.11
N THR A 17 -5.76 0.72 -5.38
CA THR A 17 -5.47 1.97 -4.65
C THR A 17 -5.13 3.10 -5.62
N ALA A 18 -5.33 4.35 -5.19
CA ALA A 18 -4.93 5.55 -5.92
C ALA A 18 -3.65 6.19 -5.37
N PHE A 19 -3.12 5.69 -4.23
CA PHE A 19 -1.99 6.27 -3.51
C PHE A 19 -2.09 7.79 -3.33
N GLU A 20 -3.16 8.26 -2.69
CA GLU A 20 -3.43 9.68 -2.49
C GLU A 20 -2.47 10.40 -1.53
N ASN A 21 -1.70 9.66 -0.73
CA ASN A 21 -0.71 10.17 0.22
C ASN A 21 0.70 9.63 -0.09
N ALA A 22 1.72 10.34 0.40
CA ALA A 22 3.11 10.01 0.13
C ALA A 22 4.11 10.64 1.11
N ASP A 23 5.28 10.02 1.24
CA ASP A 23 6.51 10.61 1.80
C ASP A 23 7.64 10.45 0.77
N PRO A 24 7.82 11.44 -0.14
CA PRO A 24 8.80 11.36 -1.21
C PRO A 24 10.25 11.17 -0.76
N PRO A 25 10.78 11.88 0.27
CA PRO A 25 12.11 11.61 0.80
C PRO A 25 12.39 10.15 1.15
N MET A 26 11.37 9.43 1.63
CA MET A 26 11.47 8.02 2.03
C MET A 26 11.07 7.05 0.91
N GLY A 27 10.66 7.55 -0.25
CA GLY A 27 10.15 6.72 -1.36
C GLY A 27 8.88 5.98 -0.97
N VAL A 28 8.01 6.59 -0.18
CA VAL A 28 6.78 5.96 0.31
C VAL A 28 5.56 6.50 -0.42
N VAL A 29 4.63 5.60 -0.75
CA VAL A 29 3.26 5.92 -1.14
C VAL A 29 2.27 5.18 -0.26
N LEU A 30 1.19 5.85 0.09
CA LEU A 30 0.13 5.34 0.97
C LEU A 30 -1.22 5.67 0.36
N GLY A 31 -2.15 4.72 0.36
CA GLY A 31 -3.50 5.01 -0.09
C GLY A 31 -4.52 4.00 0.36
N LYS A 32 -5.77 4.44 0.36
CA LYS A 32 -6.92 3.62 0.67
C LYS A 32 -7.06 2.46 -0.32
N ILE A 33 -7.36 1.28 0.22
CA ILE A 33 -7.71 0.10 -0.58
C ILE A 33 -9.20 0.14 -0.90
N SER A 34 -9.52 0.07 -2.17
CA SER A 34 -10.86 -0.28 -2.66
C SER A 34 -10.89 -1.78 -2.94
N PHE A 35 -11.43 -2.56 -2.01
CA PHE A 35 -11.46 -4.02 -2.13
C PHE A 35 -12.35 -4.49 -3.29
N ALA A 36 -11.93 -5.58 -3.92
CA ALA A 36 -12.68 -6.21 -5.00
C ALA A 36 -13.85 -7.07 -4.48
N ASP A 37 -13.84 -7.42 -3.19
CA ASP A 37 -14.82 -8.28 -2.53
C ASP A 37 -14.84 -7.95 -1.01
N GLU A 38 -16.00 -8.07 -0.37
CA GLU A 38 -16.19 -7.79 1.06
C GLU A 38 -15.48 -8.80 1.98
N ARG A 39 -15.07 -9.95 1.47
CA ARG A 39 -14.35 -10.98 2.23
C ARG A 39 -12.95 -10.55 2.69
N PHE A 40 -12.41 -9.45 2.17
CA PHE A 40 -11.07 -8.96 2.52
C PHE A 40 -11.16 -8.07 3.75
N ASP A 41 -11.41 -8.72 4.88
CA ASP A 41 -11.61 -8.10 6.19
C ASP A 41 -10.45 -8.42 7.15
N TYR A 42 -10.55 -7.97 8.39
CA TYR A 42 -9.61 -8.25 9.46
C TYR A 42 -9.33 -9.75 9.61
N SER A 43 -10.37 -10.58 9.58
CA SER A 43 -10.23 -12.04 9.73
C SER A 43 -9.43 -12.63 8.58
N PHE A 44 -9.67 -12.20 7.34
CA PHE A 44 -8.90 -12.61 6.18
C PHE A 44 -7.40 -12.27 6.33
N PHE A 45 -7.08 -11.02 6.67
CA PHE A 45 -5.68 -10.60 6.79
C PHE A 45 -4.97 -11.27 7.97
N LYS A 46 -5.65 -11.45 9.09
CA LYS A 46 -5.13 -12.18 10.25
C LYS A 46 -4.81 -13.64 9.90
N ASP A 47 -5.77 -14.34 9.29
CA ASP A 47 -5.59 -15.74 8.89
C ASP A 47 -4.47 -15.89 7.85
N TYR A 48 -4.39 -14.96 6.90
CA TYR A 48 -3.29 -14.90 5.94
C TYR A 48 -1.95 -14.74 6.65
N CYS A 49 -1.85 -13.80 7.60
CA CYS A 49 -0.60 -13.54 8.30
C CYS A 49 -0.14 -14.75 9.12
N ILE A 50 -1.05 -15.38 9.87
CA ILE A 50 -0.76 -16.59 10.65
C ILE A 50 -0.29 -17.73 9.73
N LYS A 51 -1.01 -17.97 8.63
CA LYS A 51 -0.71 -19.06 7.69
C LYS A 51 0.64 -18.89 7.01
N ASN A 52 1.03 -17.65 6.70
CA ASN A 52 2.25 -17.33 5.95
C ASN A 52 3.41 -16.83 6.84
N ASN A 53 3.26 -16.89 8.17
CA ASN A 53 4.24 -16.41 9.14
C ASN A 53 4.68 -14.95 8.90
N VAL A 54 3.71 -14.09 8.58
CA VAL A 54 3.88 -12.65 8.45
C VAL A 54 3.64 -12.02 9.82
N GLY A 55 4.52 -11.12 10.25
CA GLY A 55 4.35 -10.38 11.50
C GLY A 55 3.22 -9.34 11.39
N PHE A 56 2.49 -9.12 12.47
CA PHE A 56 1.48 -8.07 12.54
C PHE A 56 1.25 -7.64 13.99
N GLN A 57 0.64 -6.47 14.15
CA GLN A 57 0.04 -6.00 15.40
C GLN A 57 -1.47 -5.98 15.22
N GLU A 58 -2.20 -6.23 16.29
CA GLU A 58 -3.67 -6.23 16.25
C GLU A 58 -4.28 -5.64 17.52
N ASP A 59 -5.49 -5.10 17.34
CA ASP A 59 -6.47 -4.93 18.41
C ASP A 59 -7.69 -5.76 18.05
N ILE A 60 -7.95 -6.80 18.84
CA ILE A 60 -9.00 -7.79 18.55
C ILE A 60 -10.40 -7.19 18.72
N ASP A 61 -10.58 -6.30 19.70
CA ASP A 61 -11.88 -5.72 20.01
C ASP A 61 -12.29 -4.71 18.94
N LEU A 62 -11.32 -3.95 18.43
CA LEU A 62 -11.51 -3.00 17.33
C LEU A 62 -11.40 -3.66 15.94
N LYS A 63 -11.03 -4.94 15.87
CA LYS A 63 -10.67 -5.64 14.64
C LYS A 63 -9.69 -4.86 13.77
N LEU A 64 -8.71 -4.25 14.43
CA LEU A 64 -7.66 -3.49 13.77
C LEU A 64 -6.46 -4.41 13.55
N ILE A 65 -5.87 -4.33 12.36
CA ILE A 65 -4.61 -5.01 12.03
C ILE A 65 -3.64 -4.04 11.38
N ALA A 66 -2.36 -4.19 11.71
CA ALA A 66 -1.25 -3.53 11.02
C ALA A 66 -0.15 -4.55 10.77
N THR A 67 0.09 -4.89 9.52
CA THR A 67 1.08 -5.90 9.14
C THR A 67 2.49 -5.29 9.10
N VAL A 68 3.52 -6.13 9.26
CA VAL A 68 4.84 -5.81 8.72
C VAL A 68 4.86 -6.04 7.21
N ASN A 69 6.03 -6.04 6.59
CA ASN A 69 6.19 -6.41 5.19
C ASN A 69 5.50 -7.75 4.88
N ILE A 70 4.62 -7.73 3.89
CA ILE A 70 3.98 -8.91 3.30
C ILE A 70 4.72 -9.22 1.99
N PRO A 71 5.62 -10.23 1.94
CA PRO A 71 6.49 -10.44 0.76
C PRO A 71 5.74 -10.75 -0.55
N ASP A 72 4.51 -11.23 -0.44
CA ASP A 72 3.64 -11.66 -1.53
C ASP A 72 2.54 -10.62 -1.84
N LEU A 73 2.64 -9.42 -1.25
CA LEU A 73 1.78 -8.29 -1.56
C LEU A 73 2.43 -7.44 -2.65
N HIS A 74 1.82 -7.45 -3.83
CA HIS A 74 2.34 -6.79 -5.02
C HIS A 74 1.37 -5.73 -5.52
N VAL A 75 1.92 -4.66 -6.09
CA VAL A 75 1.14 -3.55 -6.64
C VAL A 75 1.56 -3.32 -8.08
N PHE A 76 0.60 -3.16 -8.98
CA PHE A 76 0.87 -2.99 -10.42
C PHE A 76 0.13 -1.77 -10.97
N ASP A 77 0.75 -1.06 -11.90
CA ASP A 77 0.04 -0.07 -12.70
C ASP A 77 -0.85 -0.74 -13.78
N LEU A 78 -1.61 0.08 -14.54
CA LEU A 78 -2.48 -0.41 -15.60
C LEU A 78 -1.75 -1.03 -16.81
N ALA A 79 -0.45 -0.76 -16.96
CA ALA A 79 0.40 -1.38 -17.96
C ALA A 79 1.00 -2.72 -17.50
N GLY A 80 0.76 -3.12 -16.24
CA GLY A 80 1.30 -4.33 -15.63
C GLY A 80 2.71 -4.16 -15.08
N LEU A 81 3.19 -2.92 -14.92
CA LEU A 81 4.47 -2.63 -14.27
C LEU A 81 4.31 -2.71 -12.75
N GLU A 82 5.15 -3.52 -12.11
CA GLU A 82 5.15 -3.67 -10.66
C GLU A 82 5.81 -2.48 -9.96
N ILE A 83 5.14 -1.94 -8.95
CA ILE A 83 5.64 -0.88 -8.08
C ILE A 83 6.46 -1.53 -6.96
N LYS A 84 7.78 -1.62 -7.17
CA LYS A 84 8.68 -2.29 -6.22
C LYS A 84 9.21 -1.32 -5.16
N GLY A 85 8.98 -1.66 -3.90
CA GLY A 85 9.59 -1.06 -2.72
C GLY A 85 10.42 -2.05 -1.91
N LEU A 86 10.95 -1.59 -0.77
CA LEU A 86 11.58 -2.42 0.26
C LEU A 86 10.55 -3.21 1.08
N ALA A 87 9.34 -2.65 1.24
CA ALA A 87 8.24 -3.30 1.94
C ALA A 87 6.88 -2.91 1.36
N ALA A 88 5.92 -3.83 1.46
CA ALA A 88 4.51 -3.57 1.23
C ALA A 88 3.71 -4.00 2.46
N THR A 89 2.86 -3.14 2.99
CA THR A 89 2.12 -3.37 4.25
C THR A 89 0.64 -3.03 4.10
N ILE A 90 -0.19 -3.64 4.93
CA ILE A 90 -1.62 -3.32 5.05
C ILE A 90 -1.90 -2.94 6.50
N SER A 91 -2.66 -1.87 6.70
CA SER A 91 -3.22 -1.51 8.01
C SER A 91 -4.66 -1.05 7.87
N GLY A 92 -5.49 -1.34 8.86
CA GLY A 92 -6.90 -0.94 8.82
C GLY A 92 -7.77 -1.69 9.80
N MET A 93 -9.07 -1.41 9.73
CA MET A 93 -10.11 -1.98 10.57
C MET A 93 -11.42 -2.15 9.79
N ASP A 94 -12.20 -3.19 10.10
CA ASP A 94 -13.45 -3.52 9.42
C ASP A 94 -14.46 -2.35 9.38
N ASP A 95 -14.57 -1.63 10.51
CA ASP A 95 -15.54 -0.55 10.69
C ASP A 95 -15.05 0.82 10.16
N ASP A 96 -13.87 0.87 9.53
CA ASP A 96 -13.29 2.07 8.92
C ASP A 96 -12.61 1.72 7.57
N GLU A 97 -11.40 2.20 7.33
CA GLU A 97 -10.68 2.02 6.07
C GLU A 97 -9.45 1.12 6.23
N TYR A 98 -9.13 0.42 5.14
CA TYR A 98 -7.85 -0.24 4.98
C TYR A 98 -6.95 0.58 4.07
N LEU A 99 -5.69 0.69 4.45
CA LEU A 99 -4.62 1.37 3.74
C LEU A 99 -3.57 0.35 3.30
N ILE A 100 -2.98 0.60 2.14
CA ILE A 100 -1.77 -0.07 1.68
C ILE A 100 -0.63 0.95 1.62
N SER A 101 0.54 0.57 2.12
CA SER A 101 1.78 1.32 1.98
C SER A 101 2.78 0.54 1.15
N VAL A 102 3.46 1.21 0.24
CA VAL A 102 4.67 0.69 -0.42
C VAL A 102 5.82 1.61 -0.07
N GLU A 103 6.81 1.07 0.62
CA GLU A 103 7.87 1.83 1.27
C GLU A 103 9.21 1.63 0.57
N GLY A 104 10.05 2.68 0.52
CA GLY A 104 11.40 2.57 -0.03
C GLY A 104 11.45 2.28 -1.53
N ILE A 105 10.49 2.80 -2.30
CA ILE A 105 10.53 2.78 -3.76
C ILE A 105 11.77 3.57 -4.23
N PRO A 106 12.63 2.98 -5.08
CA PRO A 106 13.89 3.61 -5.44
C PRO A 106 13.70 4.79 -6.39
N TYR A 107 14.60 5.77 -6.28
CA TYR A 107 14.79 6.80 -7.31
C TYR A 107 15.68 6.25 -8.44
N PRO A 108 15.48 6.66 -9.71
CA PRO A 108 14.54 7.70 -10.17
C PRO A 108 13.09 7.22 -10.38
N PHE A 109 12.82 5.92 -10.26
CA PHE A 109 11.49 5.37 -10.54
C PHE A 109 10.35 6.07 -9.78
N TYR A 110 10.55 6.37 -8.49
CA TYR A 110 9.56 7.10 -7.69
C TYR A 110 9.20 8.46 -8.32
N GLU A 111 10.21 9.23 -8.76
CA GLU A 111 10.01 10.55 -9.37
C GLU A 111 9.22 10.46 -10.68
N ASP A 112 9.53 9.47 -11.52
CA ASP A 112 8.87 9.28 -12.80
C ASP A 112 7.42 8.80 -12.63
N GLU A 113 7.21 7.85 -11.72
CA GLU A 113 5.91 7.19 -11.56
C GLU A 113 4.93 8.02 -10.73
N PHE A 114 5.43 8.67 -9.67
CA PHE A 114 4.68 9.50 -8.72
C PHE A 114 5.06 10.98 -8.79
N ASP A 115 5.20 11.50 -10.03
CA ASP A 115 5.67 12.86 -10.30
C ASP A 115 4.92 13.96 -9.53
N HIS A 116 3.62 13.80 -9.36
CA HIS A 116 2.75 14.72 -8.63
C HIS A 116 3.12 14.80 -7.15
N HIS A 117 3.43 13.67 -6.50
CA HIS A 117 3.91 13.63 -5.12
C HIS A 117 5.31 14.24 -5.00
N TYR A 118 6.21 13.86 -5.91
CA TYR A 118 7.56 14.40 -5.97
C TYR A 118 7.57 15.93 -6.11
N LYS A 119 6.84 16.47 -7.10
CA LYS A 119 6.74 17.91 -7.35
C LYS A 119 6.08 18.64 -6.18
N SER A 120 5.01 18.05 -5.64
CA SER A 120 4.30 18.60 -4.47
C SER A 120 5.22 18.73 -3.26
N TYR A 121 6.21 17.85 -3.07
CA TYR A 121 7.13 17.95 -1.94
C TYR A 121 8.38 18.77 -2.24
N PHE A 122 9.14 18.42 -3.29
CA PHE A 122 10.47 18.97 -3.55
C PHE A 122 10.47 20.27 -4.36
N GLN A 123 9.40 20.56 -5.10
CA GLN A 123 9.32 21.76 -5.94
C GLN A 123 8.42 22.85 -5.35
N ARG A 124 8.01 22.71 -4.07
CA ARG A 124 7.37 23.81 -3.34
C ARG A 124 8.39 24.91 -3.03
N PRO A 125 8.09 26.19 -3.35
CA PRO A 125 8.94 27.30 -2.95
C PRO A 125 8.99 27.37 -1.42
N GLY A 126 10.15 27.08 -0.83
CA GLY A 126 10.38 27.07 0.62
C GLY A 126 11.15 25.87 1.17
N ASN A 127 11.35 24.80 0.39
CA ASN A 127 12.13 23.61 0.78
C ASN A 127 13.62 23.67 0.35
N HIS A 128 14.26 24.83 0.51
CA HIS A 128 15.70 25.02 0.30
C HIS A 128 16.38 25.52 1.58
#